data_AF-A0A1I0XX97-F1
#
_entry.id   AF-A0A1I0XX97-F1
#
_cell.length_a   1.000
_cell.length_b   1.000
_cell.length_c   1.000
_cell.angle_alpha   90.00
_cell.angle_beta   90.00
_cell.angle_gamma   90.00
#
_symmetry.space_group_name_H-M   'P 1'
#
loop_
_entity.id
_entity.type
_entity.pdbx_description
1 polymer ?
#
loop_
_entity_poly.entity_id
_entity_poly.type
_entity_poly.pdbx_seq_one_letter_code
_entity_poly.pdbx_strand_id
1 'polypeptide(L)' 'MGYGTRLLMRIENIARENSCSFIKLNTFSFQAPEFYVKNGYKEVAVFEEAPVGSKHYYFKKAIIQN' A
#
# COMPACT_ATOMS: atom_id res chain seq x y z
N MET A 1 0.61 -6.58 -18.07
CA MET A 1 1.62 -7.39 -17.34
C MET A 1 1.63 -6.98 -15.86
N GLY A 2 1.52 -7.92 -14.91
CA GLY A 2 1.37 -7.67 -13.46
C GLY A 2 2.68 -7.47 -12.68
N TYR A 3 3.61 -6.67 -13.20
CA TYR A 3 4.90 -6.41 -12.52
C TYR A 3 4.72 -5.75 -11.15
N GLY A 4 3.77 -4.80 -11.03
CA GLY A 4 3.49 -4.14 -9.74
C GLY A 4 3.15 -5.15 -8.65
N THR A 5 2.23 -6.09 -8.92
CA THR A 5 1.88 -7.16 -7.98
C THR A 5 3.08 -8.03 -7.65
N ARG A 6 3.93 -8.38 -8.62
CA ARG A 6 5.15 -9.18 -8.35
C ARG A 6 6.14 -8.47 -7.44
N LEU A 7 6.39 -7.18 -7.68
CA LEU A 7 7.25 -6.37 -6.82
C LEU A 7 6.67 -6.23 -5.41
N LEU A 8 5.36 -5.99 -5.30
CA LEU A 8 4.66 -5.89 -4.03
C LEU A 8 4.73 -7.20 -3.23
N MET A 9 4.51 -8.35 -3.88
CA MET A 9 4.68 -9.65 -3.23
C MET A 9 6.12 -9.88 -2.77
N ARG A 10 7.12 -9.47 -3.55
CA ARG A 10 8.53 -9.63 -3.17
C ARG A 10 8.88 -8.81 -1.93
N ILE A 11 8.44 -7.55 -1.85
CA ILE A 11 8.71 -6.73 -0.66
C ILE A 11 7.91 -7.22 0.56
N GLU A 12 6.70 -7.75 0.36
CA GLU A 12 5.93 -8.37 1.45
C GLU A 12 6.63 -9.62 2.01
N ASN A 13 7.25 -10.45 1.16
CA ASN A 13 8.03 -11.60 1.61
C ASN A 13 9.27 -11.17 2.40
N ILE A 14 10.00 -10.15 1.92
CA ILE A 14 11.14 -9.58 2.66
C ILE A 14 10.68 -9.05 4.02
N ALA A 15 9.51 -8.39 4.09
CA ALA A 15 8.95 -7.92 5.36
C ALA A 15 8.65 -9.06 6.33
N ARG A 16 8.12 -10.21 5.84
CA ARG A 16 7.91 -11.42 6.66
C ARG A 16 9.25 -11.97 7.18
N GLU A 17 10.24 -12.12 6.31
CA GLU A 17 11.57 -12.63 6.66
C GLU A 17 12.26 -11.76 7.72
N ASN A 18 12.01 -10.45 7.71
CA ASN A 18 12.56 -9.49 8.67
C ASN A 18 11.65 -9.25 9.88
N SER A 19 10.67 -10.13 10.13
CA SER A 19 9.75 -10.03 11.26
C SER A 19 9.04 -8.68 11.40
N CYS A 20 8.80 -7.99 10.29
CA CYS A 20 8.04 -6.74 10.29
C CYS A 20 6.57 -7.02 10.68
N SER A 21 5.99 -6.12 11.47
CA SER A 21 4.59 -6.24 11.91
C SER A 21 3.58 -5.74 10.86
N PHE A 22 3.97 -4.74 10.06
CA PHE A 22 3.13 -4.19 8.99
C PHE A 22 3.97 -3.42 7.96
N ILE A 23 3.36 -3.16 6.79
CA ILE A 23 3.85 -2.20 5.80
C ILE A 23 2.90 -1.00 5.80
N LYS A 24 3.45 0.21 5.71
CA LYS A 24 2.70 1.44 5.44
C LYS A 24 3.22 2.11 4.16
N LEU A 25 2.34 2.80 3.46
CA LEU A 25 2.68 3.60 2.27
C LEU A 25 1.68 4.74 2.10
N ASN A 26 2.00 5.65 1.20
CA ASN A 26 1.06 6.64 0.69
C ASN A 26 1.01 6.60 -0.83
N THR A 27 -0.09 7.11 -1.40
CA THR A 27 -0.28 7.23 -2.85
C THR A 27 -1.33 8.28 -3.15
N PHE A 28 -1.20 9.01 -4.26
CA PHE A 28 -2.24 9.93 -4.70
C PHE A 28 -3.37 9.22 -5.47
N SER A 29 -4.52 9.88 -5.62
CA SER A 29 -5.65 9.41 -6.45
C SER A 29 -5.24 9.05 -7.88
N PHE A 30 -4.31 9.79 -8.47
CA PHE A 30 -3.75 9.51 -9.80
C PHE A 30 -2.63 8.45 -9.81
N GLN A 31 -2.29 7.85 -8.66
CA GLN A 31 -1.26 6.82 -8.49
C GLN A 31 -1.85 5.47 -8.06
N ALA A 32 -2.96 5.07 -8.70
CA ALA A 32 -3.59 3.76 -8.55
C ALA A 32 -3.85 3.33 -7.07
N PRO A 33 -4.61 4.09 -6.27
CA PRO A 33 -4.94 3.69 -4.90
C PRO A 33 -5.66 2.32 -4.84
N GLU A 34 -6.49 2.00 -5.83
CA GLU A 34 -7.20 0.71 -5.87
C GLU A 34 -6.25 -0.48 -6.06
N PHE A 35 -5.04 -0.27 -6.61
CA PHE A 35 -4.03 -1.32 -6.71
C PHE A 35 -3.66 -1.84 -5.31
N TYR A 36 -3.45 -0.96 -4.33
CA TYR A 36 -3.08 -1.35 -2.98
C TYR A 36 -4.25 -2.00 -2.24
N VAL A 37 -5.47 -1.46 -2.40
CA VAL A 37 -6.70 -2.05 -1.83
C VAL A 37 -6.89 -3.49 -2.30
N LYS A 38 -6.75 -3.75 -3.61
CA LYS A 38 -6.83 -5.10 -4.19
C LYS A 38 -5.75 -6.06 -3.66
N ASN A 39 -4.63 -5.53 -3.18
CA ASN A 39 -3.56 -6.30 -2.55
C ASN A 39 -3.67 -6.36 -1.01
N GLY A 40 -4.83 -6.00 -0.43
CA GLY A 40 -5.12 -6.18 0.99
C GLY A 40 -4.58 -5.08 1.90
N TYR A 41 -4.15 -3.95 1.34
CA TYR A 41 -3.88 -2.76 2.13
C TYR A 41 -5.19 -2.07 2.53
N LYS A 42 -5.24 -1.59 3.76
CA LYS A 42 -6.39 -0.87 4.33
C LYS A 42 -6.07 0.61 4.45
N GLU A 43 -7.00 1.45 4.01
CA GLU A 43 -6.89 2.90 4.17
C GLU A 43 -6.84 3.24 5.66
N VAL A 44 -5.95 4.15 6.04
CA VAL A 44 -5.84 4.67 7.41
C VAL A 44 -6.13 6.17 7.50
N ALA A 45 -5.89 6.90 6.41
CA ALA A 45 -6.19 8.33 6.30
C ALA A 45 -6.27 8.73 4.82
N VAL A 46 -7.06 9.78 4.56
CA VAL A 46 -7.12 10.47 3.26
C VAL A 46 -7.08 11.96 3.52
N PHE A 47 -6.22 12.65 2.79
CA PHE A 47 -6.23 14.10 2.72
C PHE A 47 -6.88 14.50 1.40
N GLU A 48 -8.02 15.16 1.48
CA GLU A 48 -8.69 15.78 0.34
C GLU A 48 -7.94 17.05 -0.08
N GLU A 49 -8.05 17.43 -1.36
CA GLU A 49 -7.41 18.64 -1.93
C GLU A 49 -5.89 18.70 -1.69
N ALA A 50 -5.22 17.53 -1.70
CA ALA A 50 -3.79 17.39 -1.46
C ALA A 50 -3.11 16.58 -2.60
N PRO A 51 -2.49 17.24 -3.60
CA PRO A 51 -2.67 18.66 -3.95
C PRO A 51 -4.10 18.95 -4.44
N VAL A 52 -4.42 20.23 -4.67
CA VAL A 52 -5.74 20.67 -5.16
C VAL A 52 -6.23 19.79 -6.33
N GLY A 53 -7.46 19.32 -6.24
CA GLY A 53 -8.09 18.41 -7.21
C GLY A 53 -7.67 16.93 -7.09
N SER A 54 -6.91 16.56 -6.06
CA SER A 54 -6.45 15.19 -5.81
C SER A 54 -6.60 14.78 -4.34
N LYS A 55 -6.56 13.47 -4.11
CA LYS A 55 -6.58 12.87 -2.78
C LYS A 55 -5.24 12.23 -2.48
N HIS A 56 -4.75 12.37 -1.25
CA HIS A 56 -3.55 11.69 -0.78
C HIS A 56 -3.92 10.61 0.23
N TYR A 57 -3.82 9.36 -0.19
CA TYR A 57 -4.17 8.19 0.60
C TYR A 57 -2.97 7.69 1.39
N TYR A 58 -3.22 7.28 2.62
CA TYR A 58 -2.29 6.53 3.45
C TYR A 58 -2.87 5.14 3.70
N PHE A 59 -2.04 4.13 3.54
CA PHE A 59 -2.43 2.72 3.62
C PHE A 59 -1.56 1.96 4.63
N LYS A 60 -2.15 0.92 5.24
CA LYS A 60 -1.47 -0.03 6.11
C LYS A 60 -1.89 -1.46 5.79
N LYS A 61 -0.95 -2.40 5.80
CA LYS A 61 -1.20 -3.84 5.71
C LYS A 61 -0.44 -4.57 6.81
N ALA A 62 -1.13 -5.35 7.63
CA ALA A 62 -0.48 -6.23 8.60
C ALA A 62 0.30 -7.34 7.87
N ILE A 63 1.49 -7.66 8.37
CA ILE A 63 2.31 -8.75 7.85
C ILE A 63 2.24 -9.89 8.86
N ILE A 64 1.50 -10.93 8.52
CA ILE A 64 1.35 -12.12 9.36
C ILE A 64 2.58 -13.00 9.10
N GLN A 65 3.29 -13.34 10.17
CA GLN A 65 4.35 -14.34 10.15
C GLN A 65 3.68 -15.72 10.23
N ASN A 66 4.08 -16.64 9.35
CA ASN A 66 3.65 -18.03 9.42
C ASN A 66 4.42 -18.77 10.52
#